data_AF-A0A969UCU1-F1
#
_entry.id   AF-A0A969UCU1-F1
#
_cell.length_a   1.000
_cell.length_b   1.000
_cell.length_c   1.000
_cell.angle_alpha   90.00
_cell.angle_beta   90.00
_cell.angle_gamma   90.00
#
_symmetry.space_group_name_H-M   'P 1'
#
loop_
_entity.id
_entity.type
_entity.pdbx_description
1 polymer ?
#
loop_
_entity_poly.entity_id
_entity_poly.type
_entity_poly.pdbx_seq_one_letter_code
_entity_poly.pdbx_strand_id
1 'polypeptide(L)'
;AWARAVLVVECPAWSGSLITANLASEYGKQIFAVPGPIDKPTSAGCNQLIRDGATLVADASHILDDLGTLPFARQASLTEPAAGIPELPEEESAVSQR
;
A
#
# COMPACT_ATOMS: atom_id res chain seq x y z
N ALA A 1 -18.36 -4.78 -2.57
CA ALA A 1 -17.00 -5.11 -3.08
C ALA A 1 -15.99 -4.71 -2.02
N TRP A 2 -15.09 -5.61 -1.63
CA TRP A 2 -14.22 -5.45 -0.45
C TRP A 2 -13.06 -4.46 -0.62
N ALA A 3 -12.64 -4.14 -1.85
CA ALA A 3 -11.69 -3.07 -2.16
C ALA A 3 -11.92 -2.53 -3.58
N ARG A 4 -11.45 -1.29 -3.86
CA ARG A 4 -11.46 -0.68 -5.21
C ARG A 4 -10.26 -1.13 -6.05
N ALA A 5 -9.11 -1.31 -5.41
CA ALA A 5 -7.85 -1.73 -6.02
C ALA A 5 -6.95 -2.39 -4.97
N VAL A 6 -5.83 -2.96 -5.41
CA VAL A 6 -4.82 -3.62 -4.56
C VAL A 6 -3.45 -3.02 -4.82
N LEU A 7 -2.73 -2.66 -3.76
CA LEU A 7 -1.32 -2.25 -3.81
C LEU A 7 -0.44 -3.35 -3.18
N VAL A 8 0.62 -3.76 -3.90
CA VAL A 8 1.61 -4.72 -3.42
C VAL A 8 2.95 -4.02 -3.21
N VAL A 9 3.49 -4.08 -1.99
CA VAL A 9 4.73 -3.36 -1.63
C VAL A 9 5.95 -4.27 -1.61
N GLU A 10 5.82 -5.49 -1.08
CA GLU A 10 6.87 -6.51 -1.07
C GLU A 10 6.26 -7.89 -1.31
N CYS A 11 6.79 -8.59 -2.31
CA CYS A 11 6.25 -9.84 -2.78
C CYS A 11 7.34 -10.67 -3.46
N PRO A 12 7.76 -11.81 -2.86
CA PRO A 12 8.51 -12.83 -3.57
C PRO A 12 7.74 -13.41 -4.76
N ALA A 13 8.45 -14.07 -5.69
CA ALA A 13 7.86 -14.71 -6.87
C ALA A 13 6.81 -15.78 -6.53
N TRP A 14 6.88 -16.39 -5.33
CA TRP A 14 5.93 -17.38 -4.84
C TRP A 14 5.41 -16.94 -3.48
N SER A 15 4.34 -16.13 -3.45
CA SER A 15 3.78 -15.60 -2.22
C SER A 15 2.25 -15.49 -2.24
N GLY A 16 1.64 -15.48 -1.06
CA GLY A 16 0.19 -15.25 -0.92
C GLY A 16 -0.24 -13.86 -1.42
N SER A 17 0.65 -12.86 -1.35
CA SER A 17 0.41 -11.53 -1.90
C SER A 17 0.25 -11.57 -3.42
N LEU A 18 1.09 -12.36 -4.11
CA LEU A 18 0.99 -12.54 -5.56
C LEU A 18 -0.32 -13.22 -5.95
N ILE A 19 -0.72 -14.25 -5.19
CA ILE A 19 -2.00 -14.96 -5.40
C ILE A 19 -3.18 -13.97 -5.25
N THR A 20 -3.14 -13.13 -4.22
CA THR A 20 -4.18 -12.12 -3.98
C THR A 20 -4.24 -11.08 -5.10
N ALA A 21 -3.08 -10.61 -5.57
CA ALA A 21 -3.00 -9.65 -6.68
C ALA A 21 -3.56 -10.23 -7.99
N ASN A 22 -3.21 -11.48 -8.31
CA ASN A 22 -3.72 -12.17 -9.51
C ASN A 22 -5.23 -12.36 -9.43
N LEU A 23 -5.74 -12.87 -8.30
CA LEU A 23 -7.18 -13.05 -8.11
C LEU A 23 -7.94 -11.71 -8.18
N ALA A 24 -7.38 -10.64 -7.62
CA ALA A 24 -7.97 -9.31 -7.72
C ALA A 24 -8.00 -8.82 -9.18
N SER A 25 -6.94 -9.08 -9.96
CA SER A 25 -6.88 -8.76 -11.40
C SER A 25 -7.96 -9.51 -12.19
N GLU A 26 -8.16 -10.81 -11.91
CA GLU A 26 -9.23 -11.62 -12.51
C GLU A 26 -10.64 -11.06 -12.23
N TYR A 27 -10.84 -10.44 -11.07
CA TYR A 27 -12.08 -9.73 -10.73
C TYR A 27 -12.16 -8.29 -11.26
N GLY A 28 -11.27 -7.91 -12.19
CA GLY A 28 -11.23 -6.59 -12.80
C GLY A 28 -10.85 -5.49 -11.81
N LYS A 29 -10.03 -5.79 -10.80
CA LYS A 29 -9.47 -4.78 -9.90
C LYS A 29 -8.17 -4.24 -10.45
N GLN A 30 -7.97 -2.94 -10.27
CA GLN A 30 -6.69 -2.33 -10.59
C GLN A 30 -5.62 -2.81 -9.62
N ILE A 31 -4.47 -3.20 -10.17
CA ILE A 31 -3.32 -3.66 -9.40
C ILE A 31 -2.23 -2.61 -9.50
N PHE A 32 -1.70 -2.26 -8.34
CA PHE A 32 -0.56 -1.39 -8.17
C PHE A 32 0.58 -2.17 -7.54
N ALA A 33 1.81 -1.85 -7.92
CA ALA A 33 2.99 -2.49 -7.34
C ALA A 33 4.12 -1.47 -7.12
N VAL A 34 4.78 -1.59 -5.97
CA VAL A 34 5.98 -0.81 -5.67
C VAL A 34 7.19 -1.52 -6.26
N PRO A 35 8.00 -0.84 -7.10
CA PRO A 35 9.18 -1.45 -7.70
C PRO A 35 10.25 -1.66 -6.61
N GLY A 36 11.09 -2.68 -6.81
CA GLY A 36 12.22 -2.93 -5.91
C GLY A 36 13.46 -3.47 -6.61
N PRO A 37 14.59 -3.57 -5.90
CA PRO A 37 15.87 -4.02 -6.46
C PRO A 37 15.75 -5.41 -7.09
N ILE A 38 16.39 -5.61 -8.26
CA ILE A 38 16.30 -6.86 -9.02
C ILE A 38 16.97 -8.06 -8.34
N ASP A 39 17.90 -7.77 -7.42
CA ASP A 39 18.68 -8.75 -6.65
C ASP A 39 18.00 -9.13 -5.33
N LYS A 40 16.93 -8.44 -4.93
CA LYS A 40 16.16 -8.78 -3.74
C LYS A 40 15.05 -9.79 -4.08
N PRO A 41 15.07 -11.01 -3.50
CA PRO A 41 14.03 -12.01 -3.73
C PRO A 41 12.63 -11.52 -3.36
N THR A 42 12.52 -10.62 -2.39
CA THR A 42 11.25 -10.00 -1.95
C THR A 42 10.67 -9.00 -2.93
N SER A 43 11.42 -8.57 -3.95
CA SER A 43 10.95 -7.64 -4.98
C SER A 43 10.59 -8.33 -6.29
N ALA A 44 10.96 -9.61 -6.46
CA ALA A 44 10.78 -10.36 -7.70
C ALA A 44 9.31 -10.41 -8.16
N GLY A 45 8.36 -10.62 -7.23
CA GLY A 45 6.93 -10.67 -7.52
C GLY A 45 6.34 -9.29 -7.84
N CYS A 46 6.75 -8.23 -7.13
CA CYS A 46 6.32 -6.86 -7.48
C CYS A 46 6.80 -6.47 -8.89
N ASN A 47 8.06 -6.74 -9.21
CA ASN A 47 8.62 -6.44 -10.53
C ASN A 47 7.96 -7.27 -11.64
N GLN A 48 7.55 -8.50 -11.33
CA GLN A 48 6.76 -9.33 -12.24
C GLN A 48 5.35 -8.77 -12.45
N LEU A 49 4.66 -8.35 -11.39
CA LEU A 49 3.35 -7.70 -11.51
C LEU A 49 3.41 -6.45 -12.41
N ILE A 50 4.45 -5.62 -12.24
CA ILE A 50 4.67 -4.44 -13.11
C ILE A 50 4.86 -4.87 -14.57
N ARG A 51 5.64 -5.93 -14.82
CA ARG A 51 5.83 -6.49 -16.17
C ARG A 51 4.51 -7.00 -16.76
N ASP A 52 3.64 -7.56 -15.93
CA ASP A 52 2.36 -8.12 -16.33
C ASP A 52 1.24 -7.07 -16.45
N GLY A 53 1.56 -5.79 -16.21
CA GLY A 53 0.66 -4.65 -16.45
C GLY A 53 0.09 -3.99 -15.20
N ALA A 54 0.58 -4.33 -14.00
CA ALA A 54 0.28 -3.54 -12.81
C ALA A 54 0.87 -2.14 -12.91
N THR A 55 0.15 -1.13 -12.42
CA THR A 55 0.64 0.25 -12.38
C THR A 55 1.78 0.36 -11.37
N LEU A 56 2.93 0.89 -11.80
CA LEU A 56 4.06 1.19 -10.94
C LEU A 56 3.74 2.37 -10.00
N VAL A 57 3.94 2.18 -8.70
CA VAL A 57 3.72 3.22 -7.70
C VAL A 57 5.03 3.55 -6.98
N ALA A 58 5.43 4.83 -7.06
CA ALA A 58 6.56 5.39 -6.32
C ALA A 58 6.11 6.42 -5.27
N ASP A 59 4.90 6.96 -5.42
CA ASP A 59 4.28 7.91 -4.50
C ASP A 59 2.78 7.60 -4.34
N ALA A 60 2.21 7.93 -3.18
CA ALA A 60 0.79 7.72 -2.91
C ALA A 60 -0.11 8.50 -3.88
N SER A 61 0.34 9.64 -4.41
CA SER A 61 -0.41 10.43 -5.38
C SER A 61 -0.75 9.65 -6.64
N HIS A 62 0.14 8.76 -7.10
CA HIS A 62 -0.11 7.93 -8.30
C HIS A 62 -1.38 7.09 -8.17
N ILE A 63 -1.66 6.57 -6.96
CA ILE A 63 -2.86 5.77 -6.70
C ILE A 63 -4.10 6.66 -6.68
N LEU A 64 -3.99 7.83 -6.05
CA LEU A 64 -5.11 8.78 -5.94
C LEU A 64 -5.52 9.32 -7.31
N ASP A 65 -4.53 9.63 -8.16
CA ASP A 65 -4.72 10.11 -9.52
C ASP A 65 -5.41 9.05 -10.39
N ASP A 66 -4.97 7.79 -10.32
CA ASP A 66 -5.55 6.67 -11.09
C ASP A 66 -6.96 6.28 -10.64
N LEU A 67 -7.24 6.28 -9.33
CA LEU A 67 -8.55 5.87 -8.80
C LEU A 67 -9.65 6.94 -8.96
N GLY A 68 -9.32 8.12 -9.49
CA GLY A 68 -10.25 9.20 -9.81
C GLY A 68 -11.03 9.73 -8.59
N THR A 69 -10.50 9.56 -7.38
CA THR A 69 -11.17 9.78 -6.08
C THR A 69 -10.09 10.36 -5.15
N LEU A 70 -9.99 11.65 -4.80
CA LEU A 70 -10.91 12.79 -4.68
C LEU A 70 -10.09 14.10 -4.76
N PRO A 71 -10.72 15.28 -4.88
CA PRO A 71 -10.11 16.60 -4.74
C PRO A 71 -9.62 16.86 -3.31
N PHE A 72 -8.72 16.02 -2.79
CA PHE A 72 -7.80 16.40 -1.72
C PHE A 72 -6.67 17.25 -2.34
N ALA A 73 -7.05 18.33 -3.04
CA ALA A 73 -6.44 19.59 -2.70
C ALA A 73 -6.64 19.69 -1.20
N ARG A 74 -5.59 19.39 -0.44
CA ARG A 74 -5.51 19.53 1.01
C ARG A 74 -6.32 20.76 1.41
N GLN A 75 -7.57 20.56 1.85
CA GLN A 75 -8.19 21.51 2.75
C GLN A 75 -7.42 21.28 4.04
N ALA A 76 -6.26 21.92 4.15
CA ALA A 76 -5.62 22.14 5.43
C ALA A 76 -6.57 23.06 6.19
N SER A 77 -7.67 22.51 6.72
CA SER A 77 -8.18 23.03 7.97
C SER A 77 -7.16 22.60 9.01
N LEU A 78 -6.21 23.48 9.32
CA LEU A 78 -5.32 23.37 10.48
C LEU A 78 -6.11 23.56 11.80
N THR A 79 -7.35 23.08 11.85
CA THR A 79 -8.28 23.34 12.95
C THR A 79 -8.94 22.03 13.39
N GLU A 80 -8.14 21.03 13.72
CA GLU A 80 -8.52 20.07 14.74
C GLU A 80 -7.36 20.04 15.75
N PRO A 81 -7.60 20.39 17.03
CA PRO A 81 -6.59 20.20 18.04
C PRO A 81 -6.27 18.71 18.09
N ALA A 82 -4.98 18.38 18.17
CA ALA A 82 -4.50 17.03 18.33
C ALA A 82 -5.39 16.29 19.35
N ALA A 83 -6.27 15.41 18.86
CA ALA A 83 -6.94 14.46 19.72
C ALA A 83 -5.80 13.66 20.35
N GLY A 84 -5.58 13.91 21.64
CA GLY A 84 -4.41 13.44 22.36
C GLY A 84 -4.24 11.95 22.11
N ILE A 85 -3.02 11.58 21.71
CA ILE A 85 -2.60 10.19 21.74
C ILE A 85 -2.94 9.69 23.15
N PRO A 86 -3.80 8.66 23.31
CA PRO A 86 -4.06 8.12 24.63
C PRO A 86 -2.71 7.72 25.23
N GLU A 87 -2.41 8.26 26.40
CA GLU A 87 -1.17 7.94 27.09
C GLU A 87 -1.19 6.44 27.37
N LEU A 88 -0.23 5.72 26.79
CA LEU A 88 -0.15 4.26 26.93
C LEU A 88 -0.05 3.95 28.42
N PRO A 89 -0.80 2.95 28.94
CA PRO A 89 -0.59 2.45 30.30
C PRO A 89 0.90 2.18 30.52
N GLU A 90 1.42 2.48 31.71
CA GLU A 90 2.85 2.34 32.03
C GLU A 90 3.41 0.95 31.67
N GLU A 91 2.54 -0.06 31.73
CA GLU A 91 2.82 -1.45 31.37
C GLU A 91 3.17 -1.66 29.90
N GLU A 92 2.52 -0.92 28.99
CA GLU A 92 2.77 -0.98 27.54
C GLU A 92 3.98 -0.13 27.12
N SER A 93 4.28 0.94 27.85
CA SER A 93 5.47 1.79 27.65
C SER A 93 6.79 1.03 27.90
N ALA A 94 6.79 0.09 28.86
CA ALA A 94 7.96 -0.73 29.18
C ALA A 94 8.32 -1.77 28.10
N VAL A 95 7.35 -2.17 27.27
CA VAL A 95 7.56 -3.16 26.20
C VAL A 95 8.21 -2.52 24.97
N SER A 96 7.92 -1.25 24.69
CA SER A 96 8.49 -0.54 23.53
C SER A 96 9.96 -0.13 23.71
N GLN A 97 10.53 -0.22 24.91
CA GLN A 97 11.92 0.15 25.21
C GLN A 97 12.87 -1.05 25.39
N ARG A 98 12.44 -2.25 24.96
CA ARG A 98 13.26 -3.47 24.96
C ARG A 98 13.57 -3.96 23.56
#